data_AF-A0A4Q5Y2I2-F1
#
_entry.id   AF-A0A4Q5Y2I2-F1
#
_cell.length_a   1.000
_cell.length_b   1.000
_cell.length_c   1.000
_cell.angle_alpha   90.00
_cell.angle_beta   90.00
_cell.angle_gamma   90.00
#
_symmetry.space_group_name_H-M   'P 1'
#
loop_
_entity.id
_entity.type
_entity.pdbx_description
1 polymer ?
#
loop_
_entity_poly.entity_id
_entity_poly.type
_entity_poly.pdbx_seq_one_letter_code
_entity_poly.pdbx_strand_id
1 'polypeptide(L)'
;MSKGYTKREFLRIMGLGIAFMPFIGCFDNSSSDKKTEAKADDPGGKTDDGGKIKVTDADVLMLTRNDASYASFNEGFNKRIKHLPKYIALCKTEQGVRFAVQKAKTEGLKVAVKSGGHSFEGFSSNDGGMVINLSQMKKITWLENNEVLVEPGCLLQDIQAA
;
A
#
# COMPACT_ATOMS: atom_id res chain seq x y z
N MET A 1 32.18 25.14 -30.04
CA MET A 1 32.68 25.87 -28.86
C MET A 1 31.50 26.19 -27.94
N SER A 2 31.25 25.38 -26.91
CA SER A 2 30.17 25.66 -25.94
C SER A 2 30.69 26.62 -24.87
N LYS A 3 30.12 27.82 -24.77
CA LYS A 3 30.38 28.71 -23.63
C LYS A 3 29.73 28.12 -22.38
N GLY A 4 30.52 27.78 -21.37
CA GLY A 4 30.02 27.34 -20.07
C GLY A 4 29.52 28.54 -19.27
N TYR A 5 28.26 28.51 -18.84
CA TYR A 5 27.71 29.52 -17.94
C TYR A 5 28.16 29.23 -16.51
N THR A 6 28.59 30.28 -15.81
CA THR A 6 28.94 30.18 -14.40
C THR A 6 27.67 30.16 -13.53
N LYS A 7 27.75 29.55 -12.33
CA LYS A 7 26.59 29.44 -11.40
C LYS A 7 25.93 30.80 -11.11
N ARG A 8 26.69 31.89 -11.13
CA ARG A 8 26.20 33.26 -10.91
C ARG A 8 25.43 33.82 -12.11
N GLU A 9 25.77 33.42 -13.32
CA GLU A 9 25.06 33.82 -14.54
C GLU A 9 23.71 33.11 -14.66
N PHE A 10 23.65 31.82 -14.29
CA PHE A 10 22.39 31.07 -14.24
C PHE A 10 21.38 31.68 -13.25
N LEU A 11 21.85 32.11 -12.07
CA LEU A 11 21.02 32.77 -11.05
C LEU A 11 20.45 34.12 -11.51
N ARG A 12 21.18 34.88 -12.34
CA ARG A 12 20.66 36.14 -12.92
C ARG A 12 19.57 35.89 -13.96
N ILE A 13 19.70 34.82 -14.75
CA ILE A 13 18.71 34.47 -15.78
C ILE A 13 17.39 34.02 -15.14
N MET A 14 17.44 33.32 -14.00
CA MET A 14 16.24 32.89 -13.26
C MET A 14 15.59 34.00 -12.42
N GLY A 15 16.34 35.04 -12.04
CA GLY A 15 15.86 36.15 -11.19
C GLY A 15 14.98 37.20 -11.87
N LEU A 16 14.80 37.14 -13.20
CA LEU A 16 14.04 38.12 -14.00
C LEU A 16 12.66 37.61 -14.46
N GLY A 17 12.16 36.53 -13.86
CA GLY A 17 10.92 35.85 -14.28
C GLY A 17 9.68 36.11 -13.43
N ILE A 18 9.54 37.26 -12.77
CA ILE A 18 8.29 37.65 -12.10
C ILE A 18 7.94 39.10 -12.45
N ALA A 19 7.10 39.28 -13.47
CA ALA A 19 6.26 40.45 -13.60
C ALA A 19 5.06 40.15 -14.53
N PHE A 20 3.87 40.52 -14.06
CA PHE A 20 2.56 40.62 -14.73
C PHE A 20 1.56 39.44 -14.66
N MET A 21 0.64 39.64 -13.70
CA MET A 21 -0.67 39.06 -13.36
C MET A 21 -1.73 39.17 -14.51
N PRO A 22 -2.91 38.49 -14.49
CA PRO A 22 -3.89 38.62 -13.40
C PRO A 22 -4.71 37.38 -12.99
N PHE A 23 -5.19 37.51 -11.75
CA PHE A 23 -6.42 36.92 -11.21
C PHE A 23 -7.61 37.13 -12.16
N ILE A 24 -8.27 36.05 -12.57
CA ILE A 24 -9.70 36.03 -12.87
C ILE A 24 -10.27 34.80 -12.17
N GLY A 25 -11.04 35.03 -11.12
CA GLY A 25 -11.91 34.01 -10.55
C GLY A 25 -13.27 34.04 -11.25
N CYS A 26 -13.89 32.88 -11.40
CA CYS A 26 -15.34 32.69 -11.37
C CYS A 26 -15.63 31.26 -10.93
N PHE A 27 -16.24 31.14 -9.75
CA PHE A 27 -17.10 30.03 -9.37
C PHE A 27 -18.29 30.02 -10.35
N ASP A 28 -18.64 28.86 -10.93
CA ASP A 28 -19.94 28.25 -10.61
C ASP A 28 -20.03 26.77 -11.02
N ASN A 29 -20.85 26.09 -10.25
CA ASN A 29 -21.21 24.69 -10.16
C ASN A 29 -22.21 24.30 -11.28
N SER A 30 -22.05 23.11 -11.89
CA SER A 30 -23.19 22.29 -12.33
C SER A 30 -22.75 20.96 -12.93
N SER A 31 -23.60 19.96 -12.67
CA SER A 31 -23.83 18.73 -13.45
C SER A 31 -23.07 17.49 -13.00
N SER A 32 -23.64 16.86 -11.98
CA SER A 32 -24.18 15.50 -12.02
C SER A 32 -23.49 14.49 -12.95
N ASP A 33 -22.78 13.53 -12.36
CA ASP A 33 -22.63 12.20 -12.95
C ASP A 33 -22.98 11.12 -11.93
N LYS A 34 -24.06 10.41 -12.24
CA LYS A 34 -24.46 9.15 -11.61
C LYS A 34 -23.33 8.15 -11.80
N LYS A 35 -22.81 7.58 -10.71
CA LYS A 35 -22.11 6.30 -10.77
C LYS A 35 -22.86 5.27 -9.95
N THR A 36 -23.59 4.47 -10.70
CA THR A 36 -24.23 3.19 -10.38
C THR A 36 -23.48 2.42 -9.30
N GLU A 37 -24.17 2.16 -8.19
CA GLU A 37 -23.81 1.11 -7.25
C GLU A 37 -23.96 -0.24 -7.96
N ALA A 38 -22.82 -0.83 -8.34
CA ALA A 38 -22.77 -2.23 -8.68
C ALA A 38 -22.82 -3.03 -7.37
N LYS A 39 -23.96 -3.65 -7.14
CA LYS A 39 -24.17 -4.68 -6.12
C LYS A 39 -23.20 -5.83 -6.42
N ALA A 40 -22.14 -5.95 -5.64
CA ALA A 40 -21.32 -7.15 -5.64
C ALA A 40 -22.09 -8.24 -4.91
N ASP A 41 -22.54 -9.24 -5.66
CA ASP A 41 -23.07 -10.47 -5.11
C ASP A 41 -21.95 -11.19 -4.36
N ASP A 42 -22.16 -11.38 -3.06
CA ASP A 42 -21.29 -12.12 -2.13
C ASP A 42 -21.39 -13.63 -2.40
N PRO A 43 -20.37 -14.30 -2.93
CA PRO A 43 -20.35 -15.75 -2.93
C PRO A 43 -19.97 -16.19 -1.52
N GLY A 44 -21.00 -16.53 -0.74
CA GLY A 44 -20.90 -16.95 0.66
C GLY A 44 -19.75 -17.93 0.91
N GLY A 45 -18.67 -17.40 1.49
CA GLY A 45 -17.68 -18.17 2.20
C GLY A 45 -18.22 -18.49 3.58
N LYS A 46 -18.37 -19.80 3.88
CA LYS A 46 -18.80 -20.33 5.18
C LYS A 46 -18.16 -19.54 6.32
N THR A 47 -19.01 -18.94 7.15
CA THR A 47 -18.59 -18.33 8.41
C THR A 47 -18.20 -19.46 9.35
N ASP A 48 -16.90 -19.67 9.52
CA ASP A 48 -16.39 -20.46 10.63
C ASP A 48 -16.58 -19.63 11.90
N ASP A 49 -17.63 -19.98 12.64
CA ASP A 49 -18.12 -19.29 13.82
C ASP A 49 -17.08 -19.27 14.94
N GLY A 50 -16.65 -18.09 15.38
CA GLY A 50 -16.19 -17.81 16.76
C GLY A 50 -14.99 -18.60 17.32
N GLY A 51 -14.40 -19.52 16.58
CA GLY A 51 -13.24 -20.29 16.99
C GLY A 51 -12.01 -19.40 16.93
N LYS A 52 -11.35 -19.18 18.08
CA LYS A 52 -10.03 -18.53 18.12
C LYS A 52 -9.13 -19.19 17.08
N ILE A 53 -8.78 -18.49 16.00
CA ILE A 53 -7.77 -18.97 15.06
C ILE A 53 -6.48 -19.19 15.87
N LYS A 54 -6.05 -20.44 15.97
CA LYS A 54 -4.73 -20.76 16.49
C LYS A 54 -3.73 -20.34 15.42
N VAL A 55 -2.93 -19.32 15.72
CA VAL A 55 -1.91 -18.78 14.83
C VAL A 55 -0.57 -18.84 15.55
N THR A 56 0.50 -19.06 14.78
CA THR A 56 1.87 -19.07 15.27
C THR A 56 2.71 -17.99 14.58
N ASP A 57 3.92 -17.73 15.08
CA ASP A 57 4.87 -16.83 14.42
C ASP A 57 5.34 -17.34 13.04
N ALA A 58 5.10 -18.63 12.75
CA ALA A 58 5.30 -19.20 11.41
C ALA A 58 4.23 -18.74 10.42
N ASP A 59 3.04 -18.35 10.90
CA ASP A 59 1.92 -17.89 10.09
C ASP A 59 1.88 -16.38 9.92
N VAL A 60 2.09 -15.64 11.02
CA VAL A 60 2.07 -14.17 11.03
C VAL A 60 2.87 -13.64 12.20
N LEU A 61 3.74 -12.67 11.91
CA LEU A 61 4.40 -11.87 12.94
C LEU A 61 3.64 -10.54 13.10
N MET A 62 3.07 -10.32 14.27
CA MET A 62 2.35 -9.08 14.59
C MET A 62 3.31 -8.04 15.14
N LEU A 63 3.53 -6.97 14.38
CA LEU A 63 4.38 -5.85 14.80
C LEU A 63 3.55 -4.68 15.29
N THR A 64 4.03 -4.06 16.36
CA THR A 64 3.54 -2.84 17.00
C THR A 64 4.63 -1.78 16.96
N ARG A 65 4.29 -0.53 17.28
CA ARG A 65 5.25 0.58 17.33
C ARG A 65 6.40 0.39 18.33
N ASN A 66 6.26 -0.53 19.28
CA ASN A 66 7.28 -0.83 20.28
C ASN A 66 8.32 -1.84 19.77
N ASP A 67 8.06 -2.52 18.66
CA ASP A 67 8.96 -3.51 18.09
C ASP A 67 10.07 -2.83 17.29
N ALA A 68 11.32 -3.26 17.50
CA ALA A 68 12.48 -2.67 16.82
C ALA A 68 12.40 -2.77 15.29
N SER A 69 11.74 -3.80 14.76
CA SER A 69 11.54 -4.02 13.32
C SER A 69 10.36 -3.25 12.73
N TYR A 70 9.52 -2.61 13.53
CA TYR A 70 8.33 -1.91 13.03
C TYR A 70 8.69 -0.83 12.01
N ALA A 71 9.73 -0.03 12.29
CA ALA A 71 10.12 1.09 11.45
C ALA A 71 10.50 0.65 10.03
N SER A 72 11.23 -0.48 9.90
CA SER A 72 11.62 -1.00 8.59
C SER A 72 10.43 -1.52 7.77
N PHE A 73 9.42 -2.09 8.43
CA PHE A 73 8.22 -2.59 7.74
C PHE A 73 7.17 -1.51 7.49
N ASN A 74 7.23 -0.38 8.21
CA ASN A 74 6.32 0.75 8.01
C ASN A 74 6.76 1.68 6.86
N GLU A 75 7.99 1.57 6.34
CA GLU A 75 8.45 2.45 5.28
C GLU A 75 7.57 2.31 4.02
N GLY A 76 7.02 3.45 3.59
CA GLY A 76 6.26 3.59 2.36
C GLY A 76 7.16 3.95 1.18
N PHE A 77 6.72 3.63 -0.03
CA PHE A 77 7.45 4.02 -1.25
C PHE A 77 7.57 5.54 -1.38
N ASN A 78 6.46 6.27 -1.22
CA ASN A 78 6.45 7.72 -1.26
C ASN A 78 6.77 8.30 0.13
N LYS A 79 8.02 8.76 0.31
CA LYS A 79 8.53 9.33 1.58
C LYS A 79 7.81 10.61 2.05
N ARG A 80 7.01 11.24 1.18
CA ARG A 80 6.16 12.39 1.54
C ARG A 80 4.98 11.97 2.42
N ILE A 81 4.53 10.72 2.31
CA ILE A 81 3.40 10.18 3.06
C ILE A 81 3.95 9.36 4.23
N LYS A 82 3.53 9.69 5.45
CA LYS A 82 4.02 9.07 6.68
C LYS A 82 2.87 8.50 7.50
N HIS A 83 2.34 7.38 7.04
CA HIS A 83 1.33 6.65 7.78
C HIS A 83 1.94 5.97 9.01
N LEU A 84 1.15 5.90 10.09
CA LEU A 84 1.51 5.24 11.34
C LEU A 84 0.44 4.21 11.72
N PRO A 85 0.47 3.00 11.14
CA PRO A 85 -0.41 1.91 11.53
C PRO A 85 -0.33 1.60 13.02
N LYS A 86 -1.41 1.09 13.59
CA LYS A 86 -1.38 0.51 14.94
C LYS A 86 -0.66 -0.84 14.91
N TYR A 87 -0.95 -1.65 13.89
CA TYR A 87 -0.34 -2.95 13.68
C TYR A 87 0.15 -3.13 12.25
N ILE A 88 1.23 -3.88 12.11
CA ILE A 88 1.66 -4.47 10.85
C ILE A 88 1.66 -5.98 11.03
N ALA A 89 0.73 -6.67 10.38
CA ALA A 89 0.68 -8.12 10.33
C ALA A 89 1.57 -8.60 9.18
N LEU A 90 2.76 -9.10 9.48
CA LEU A 90 3.66 -9.68 8.50
C LEU A 90 3.27 -11.16 8.28
N CYS A 91 2.35 -11.37 7.34
CA CYS A 91 1.77 -12.69 7.05
C CYS A 91 2.71 -13.52 6.17
N LYS A 92 2.81 -14.80 6.50
CA LYS A 92 3.59 -15.83 5.81
C LYS A 92 2.72 -16.95 5.24
N THR A 93 1.49 -17.09 5.75
CA THR A 93 0.52 -18.11 5.33
C THR A 93 -0.88 -17.51 5.21
N GLU A 94 -1.78 -18.21 4.51
CA GLU A 94 -3.20 -17.86 4.45
C GLU A 94 -3.85 -17.81 5.84
N GLN A 95 -3.45 -18.68 6.75
CA GLN A 95 -3.93 -18.67 8.15
C GLN A 95 -3.53 -17.37 8.86
N GLY A 96 -2.30 -16.90 8.63
CA GLY A 96 -1.83 -15.61 9.12
C GLY A 96 -2.67 -14.43 8.60
N VAL A 97 -3.05 -14.47 7.32
CA VAL A 97 -3.93 -13.45 6.72
C VAL A 97 -5.33 -13.49 7.34
N ARG A 98 -5.94 -14.68 7.46
CA ARG A 98 -7.25 -14.87 8.10
C ARG A 98 -7.26 -14.30 9.52
N PHE A 99 -6.22 -14.59 10.30
CA PHE A 99 -6.04 -14.05 11.65
C PHE A 99 -5.98 -12.52 11.64
N ALA A 100 -5.17 -11.91 10.76
CA ALA A 100 -5.02 -10.47 10.69
C ALA A 100 -6.33 -9.76 10.34
N VAL A 101 -7.10 -10.29 9.39
CA VAL A 101 -8.42 -9.78 9.01
C VAL A 101 -9.41 -9.88 10.17
N GLN A 102 -9.48 -11.04 10.83
CA GLN A 102 -10.36 -11.22 11.99
C GLN A 102 -9.99 -10.28 13.13
N LYS A 103 -8.70 -10.16 13.47
CA LYS A 103 -8.22 -9.23 14.50
C LYS A 103 -8.58 -7.78 14.17
N ALA A 104 -8.40 -7.35 12.92
CA ALA A 104 -8.80 -6.02 12.50
C ALA A 104 -10.31 -5.79 12.62
N LYS A 105 -11.13 -6.78 12.25
CA LYS A 105 -12.59 -6.74 12.41
C LYS A 105 -12.99 -6.64 13.89
N THR A 106 -12.44 -7.50 14.74
CA THR A 106 -12.73 -7.51 16.19
C THR A 106 -12.34 -6.20 16.87
N GLU A 107 -11.24 -5.58 16.44
CA GLU A 107 -10.78 -4.28 17.00
C GLU A 107 -11.35 -3.05 16.26
N GLY A 108 -12.18 -3.23 15.22
CA GLY A 108 -12.75 -2.12 14.44
C GLY A 108 -11.71 -1.29 13.68
N LEU A 109 -10.62 -1.90 13.24
CA LEU A 109 -9.50 -1.22 12.58
C LEU A 109 -9.72 -1.10 11.08
N LYS A 110 -9.35 0.05 10.51
CA LYS A 110 -9.17 0.19 9.05
C LYS A 110 -8.08 -0.77 8.59
N VAL A 111 -8.28 -1.38 7.43
CA VAL A 111 -7.33 -2.32 6.83
C VAL A 111 -6.71 -1.70 5.58
N ALA A 112 -5.39 -1.81 5.46
CA ALA A 112 -4.66 -1.61 4.22
C ALA A 112 -3.86 -2.88 3.91
N VAL A 113 -3.70 -3.20 2.63
CA VAL A 113 -2.94 -4.36 2.18
C VAL A 113 -1.65 -3.88 1.49
N LYS A 114 -0.53 -4.50 1.87
CA LYS A 114 0.80 -4.20 1.34
C LYS A 114 1.42 -5.45 0.75
N SER A 115 1.60 -5.46 -0.58
CA SER A 115 2.53 -6.36 -1.28
C SER A 115 3.89 -5.64 -1.39
N GLY A 116 4.31 -5.20 -2.59
CA GLY A 116 5.54 -4.41 -2.76
C GLY A 116 5.49 -2.98 -2.21
N GLY A 117 4.31 -2.43 -1.92
CA GLY A 117 4.18 -1.12 -1.25
C GLY A 117 4.45 0.11 -2.12
N HIS A 118 4.43 -0.04 -3.44
CA HIS A 118 4.68 1.02 -4.44
C HIS A 118 3.52 2.01 -4.67
N SER A 119 2.55 2.09 -3.76
CA SER A 119 1.46 3.06 -3.88
C SER A 119 1.97 4.49 -3.72
N PHE A 120 1.78 5.34 -4.75
CA PHE A 120 2.21 6.74 -4.71
C PHE A 120 1.35 7.59 -3.76
N GLU A 121 0.07 7.23 -3.64
CA GLU A 121 -0.90 7.89 -2.75
C GLU A 121 -0.99 7.23 -1.37
N GLY A 122 -0.14 6.25 -1.07
CA GLY A 122 -0.04 5.67 0.27
C GLY A 122 -1.11 4.64 0.63
N PHE A 123 -1.92 4.17 -0.31
CA PHE A 123 -2.99 3.18 -0.07
C PHE A 123 -2.51 1.82 0.47
N SER A 124 -1.21 1.55 0.38
CA SER A 124 -0.58 0.37 1.00
C SER A 124 -0.34 0.52 2.51
N SER A 125 -0.78 1.61 3.14
CA SER A 125 -0.71 1.84 4.58
C SER A 125 -1.91 2.67 5.06
N ASN A 126 -2.00 2.88 6.38
CA ASN A 126 -3.03 3.70 7.00
C ASN A 126 -2.57 4.24 8.37
N ASP A 127 -3.32 5.18 8.93
CA ASP A 127 -3.08 5.69 10.27
C ASP A 127 -3.94 4.98 11.31
N GLY A 128 -3.29 4.43 12.33
CA GLY A 128 -3.94 3.81 13.48
C GLY A 128 -4.68 2.49 13.21
N GLY A 129 -4.63 1.96 11.99
CA GLY A 129 -5.29 0.71 11.60
C GLY A 129 -4.34 -0.49 11.54
N MET A 130 -4.76 -1.50 10.78
CA MET A 130 -4.01 -2.72 10.46
C MET A 130 -3.43 -2.60 9.06
N VAL A 131 -2.14 -2.87 8.92
CA VAL A 131 -1.52 -3.16 7.62
C VAL A 131 -1.28 -4.66 7.52
N ILE A 132 -1.90 -5.31 6.55
CA ILE A 132 -1.64 -6.71 6.20
C ILE A 132 -0.50 -6.72 5.18
N ASN A 133 0.69 -7.07 5.63
CA ASN A 133 1.90 -7.12 4.83
C ASN A 133 2.15 -8.55 4.34
N LEU A 134 2.09 -8.72 3.02
CA LEU A 134 2.19 -10.01 2.33
C LEU A 134 3.59 -10.26 1.76
N SER A 135 4.56 -9.39 2.02
CA SER A 135 5.92 -9.45 1.43
C SER A 135 6.70 -10.73 1.71
N GLN A 136 6.26 -11.58 2.64
CA GLN A 136 6.86 -12.89 2.93
C GLN A 136 6.20 -14.05 2.18
N MET A 137 5.05 -13.81 1.53
CA MET A 137 4.36 -14.79 0.70
C MET A 137 4.84 -14.63 -0.75
N LYS A 138 5.96 -15.27 -1.09
CA LYS A 138 6.68 -15.09 -2.36
C LYS A 138 6.85 -16.39 -3.18
N LYS A 139 6.08 -17.43 -2.88
CA LYS A 139 6.15 -18.68 -3.64
C LYS A 139 5.60 -18.51 -5.05
N ILE A 140 6.32 -19.09 -6.02
CA ILE A 140 5.90 -19.21 -7.41
C ILE A 140 5.91 -20.71 -7.74
N THR A 141 4.82 -21.23 -8.29
CA THR A 141 4.67 -22.65 -8.65
C THR A 141 4.18 -22.78 -10.08
N TRP A 142 4.97 -23.42 -10.93
CA TRP A 142 4.60 -23.78 -12.29
C TRP A 142 3.64 -24.97 -12.29
N LEU A 143 2.55 -24.87 -13.06
CA LEU A 143 1.59 -25.95 -13.29
C LEU A 143 1.80 -26.55 -14.69
N GLU A 144 1.21 -27.72 -14.94
CA GLU A 144 1.41 -28.46 -16.20
C GLU A 144 0.83 -27.75 -17.44
N ASN A 145 -0.11 -26.82 -17.26
CA ASN A 145 -0.92 -26.23 -18.34
C ASN A 145 -0.47 -24.83 -18.78
N ASN A 146 0.83 -24.49 -18.67
CA ASN A 146 1.35 -23.13 -18.84
C ASN A 146 0.71 -22.09 -17.89
N GLU A 147 0.25 -22.56 -16.73
CA GLU A 147 -0.27 -21.73 -15.66
C GLU A 147 0.77 -21.59 -14.55
N VAL A 148 0.73 -20.46 -13.84
CA VAL A 148 1.62 -20.21 -12.71
C VAL A 148 0.79 -19.72 -11.52
N LEU A 149 0.99 -20.36 -10.37
CA LEU A 149 0.46 -19.89 -9.10
C LEU A 149 1.50 -18.99 -8.45
N VAL A 150 1.12 -17.75 -8.20
CA VAL A 150 1.98 -16.71 -7.66
C VAL A 150 1.38 -16.21 -6.37
N GLU A 151 2.16 -16.28 -5.29
CA GLU A 151 1.75 -15.70 -4.01
C GLU A 151 1.72 -14.16 -4.06
N PRO A 152 0.86 -13.52 -3.25
CA PRO A 152 0.54 -12.10 -3.41
C PRO A 152 1.69 -11.14 -3.05
N GLY A 153 2.75 -11.63 -2.41
CA GLY A 153 3.95 -10.86 -2.08
C GLY A 153 5.03 -10.85 -3.16
N CYS A 154 4.87 -11.65 -4.22
CA CYS A 154 5.81 -11.67 -5.33
C CYS A 154 5.89 -10.28 -6.00
N LEU A 155 7.11 -9.78 -6.14
CA LEU A 155 7.38 -8.59 -6.92
C LEU A 155 7.52 -8.96 -8.40
N LEU A 156 7.36 -8.00 -9.29
CA LEU A 156 7.54 -8.24 -10.73
C LEU A 156 8.93 -8.82 -11.06
N GLN A 157 9.96 -8.38 -10.34
CA GLN A 157 11.32 -8.94 -10.47
C GLN A 157 11.39 -10.43 -10.08
N ASP A 158 10.61 -10.85 -9.08
CA ASP A 158 10.59 -12.24 -8.60
C ASP A 158 9.94 -13.13 -9.67
N ILE A 159 8.89 -12.61 -10.33
CA ILE A 159 8.21 -13.29 -11.44
C ILE A 159 9.08 -13.35 -12.69
N GLN A 160 9.79 -12.27 -13.02
CA GLN A 160 10.69 -12.25 -14.19
C GLN A 160 11.88 -13.22 -14.05
N ALA A 161 12.30 -13.50 -12.81
CA ALA A 161 13.42 -14.38 -12.53
C ALA A 161 13.05 -15.87 -12.41
N ALA A 162 11.75 -16.20 -12.33
CA ALA A 162 11.22 -17.54 -12.12
C ALA A 162 10.97 -18.29 -13.44
#